data_AF-A0A9X4HHM2-F1
#
_entry.id   AF-A0A9X4HHM2-F1
#
_cell.length_a   1.000
_cell.length_b   1.000
_cell.length_c   1.000
_cell.angle_alpha   90.00
_cell.angle_beta   90.00
_cell.angle_gamma   90.00
#
_symmetry.space_group_name_H-M   'P 1'
#
loop_
_entity.id
_entity.type
_entity.pdbx_description
1 polymer ?
#
loop_
_entity_poly.entity_id
_entity_poly.type
_entity_poly.pdbx_seq_one_letter_code
_entity_poly.pdbx_strand_id
1 'polypeptide(L)'
;MAISLVERTAQLDAERRLLVKADQDIESGWQRVRNQEDRVRELMAGGHDTCQAERLVDLLRQTLVEWERHRTLIEQRVAFLQREVNPEA
;
A
#
# COMPACT_ATOMS: atom_id res chain seq x y z
N MET A 1 19.55 -15.76 -19.37
CA MET A 1 18.54 -16.78 -19.74
C MET A 1 17.31 -16.02 -20.24
N ALA A 2 16.76 -16.38 -21.40
CA ALA A 2 15.51 -15.79 -21.86
C ALA A 2 14.38 -16.32 -20.98
N ILE A 3 13.68 -15.43 -20.28
CA ILE A 3 12.49 -15.79 -19.48
C ILE A 3 11.39 -16.19 -20.47
N SER A 4 10.76 -17.34 -20.25
CA SER A 4 9.72 -17.85 -21.16
C SER A 4 8.42 -17.04 -21.05
N LEU A 5 7.59 -17.07 -22.10
CA LEU A 5 6.27 -16.42 -22.08
C LEU A 5 5.37 -16.94 -20.93
N VAL A 6 5.46 -18.24 -20.63
CA VAL A 6 4.74 -18.87 -19.51
C VAL A 6 5.19 -18.27 -18.17
N GLU A 7 6.50 -18.11 -18.00
CA GLU A 7 7.07 -17.53 -16.80
C GLU A 7 6.73 -16.04 -16.66
N ARG A 8 6.69 -15.28 -17.77
CA ARG A 8 6.20 -13.89 -17.79
C ARG A 8 4.73 -13.76 -17.43
N THR A 9 3.90 -14.68 -17.92
CA THR A 9 2.47 -14.72 -17.60
C THR A 9 2.27 -15.01 -16.10
N ALA A 10 3.00 -15.97 -15.55
CA ALA A 10 2.95 -16.28 -14.12
C ALA A 10 3.42 -15.12 -13.24
N GLN A 11 4.48 -14.40 -13.65
CA GLN A 11 4.92 -13.16 -13.00
C GLN A 11 3.83 -12.10 -13.04
N LEU A 12 3.20 -11.87 -14.19
CA LEU A 12 2.13 -10.89 -14.34
C LEU A 12 0.94 -11.17 -13.40
N ASP A 13 0.53 -12.44 -13.30
CA ASP A 13 -0.56 -12.83 -12.41
C ASP A 13 -0.19 -12.68 -10.94
N ALA A 14 1.07 -12.93 -10.57
CA ALA A 14 1.56 -12.70 -9.21
C ALA A 14 1.53 -11.21 -8.84
N GLU A 15 2.04 -10.34 -9.72
CA GLU A 15 2.06 -8.90 -9.49
C GLU A 15 0.64 -8.31 -9.40
N ARG A 16 -0.31 -8.79 -10.22
CA ARG A 16 -1.72 -8.40 -10.12
C ARG A 16 -2.34 -8.76 -8.76
N ARG A 17 -2.04 -9.96 -8.24
CA ARG A 17 -2.48 -10.36 -6.89
C ARG A 17 -1.86 -9.49 -5.80
N LEU A 18 -0.58 -9.14 -5.94
CA LEU A 18 0.10 -8.23 -5.01
C LEU A 18 -0.51 -6.83 -5.06
N LEU A 19 -0.90 -6.34 -6.24
CA LEU A 19 -1.55 -5.03 -6.39
C LEU A 19 -2.89 -4.99 -5.64
N VAL A 20 -3.76 -5.99 -5.84
CA VAL A 20 -5.04 -6.10 -5.13
C VAL A 20 -4.83 -6.16 -3.61
N LYS A 21 -3.82 -6.90 -3.16
CA LYS A 21 -3.48 -6.94 -1.73
C LYS A 21 -3.01 -5.58 -1.23
N ALA A 22 -2.14 -4.90 -1.97
CA ALA A 22 -1.64 -3.57 -1.60
C ALA A 22 -2.78 -2.54 -1.49
N ASP A 23 -3.76 -2.58 -2.40
CA ASP A 23 -4.99 -1.79 -2.31
C ASP A 23 -5.72 -2.00 -0.97
N GLN A 24 -5.97 -3.27 -0.63
CA GLN A 24 -6.67 -3.65 0.61
C GLN A 24 -5.89 -3.26 1.87
N ASP A 25 -4.56 -3.45 1.86
CA ASP A 25 -3.69 -3.12 2.98
C ASP A 25 -3.64 -1.60 3.20
N ILE A 26 -3.58 -0.80 2.13
CA ILE A 26 -3.60 0.67 2.20
C ILE A 26 -4.95 1.17 2.71
N GLU A 27 -6.07 0.66 2.20
CA GLU A 27 -7.41 1.02 2.68
C GLU A 27 -7.57 0.70 4.17
N SER A 28 -7.19 -0.51 4.57
CA SER A 28 -7.20 -0.93 5.97
C SER A 28 -6.31 -0.04 6.83
N GLY A 29 -5.14 0.37 6.31
CA GLY A 29 -4.24 1.26 7.01
C GLY A 29 -4.78 2.68 7.18
N TRP A 30 -5.45 3.25 6.18
CA TRP A 30 -6.17 4.51 6.32
C TRP A 30 -7.27 4.42 7.36
N GLN A 31 -8.01 3.32 7.42
CA GLN A 31 -9.00 3.11 8.48
C GLN A 31 -8.36 3.07 9.87
N ARG A 32 -7.21 2.41 10.02
CA ARG A 32 -6.47 2.41 11.29
C ARG A 32 -6.03 3.82 11.69
N VAL A 33 -5.54 4.63 10.75
CA VAL A 33 -5.14 6.02 11.02
C VAL A 33 -6.32 6.82 11.54
N ARG A 34 -7.48 6.77 10.86
CA ARG A 34 -8.71 7.45 11.32
C ARG A 34 -9.11 7.02 12.73
N ASN A 35 -9.11 5.72 13.00
CA ASN A 35 -9.42 5.21 14.34
C ASN A 35 -8.44 5.71 15.41
N GLN A 36 -7.15 5.88 15.08
CA GLN A 36 -6.17 6.42 16.03
C GLN A 36 -6.34 7.92 16.24
N GLU A 37 -6.66 8.68 15.19
CA GLU A 37 -6.99 10.10 15.31
C GLU A 37 -8.21 10.33 16.22
N ASP A 38 -9.25 9.50 16.07
CA ASP A 38 -10.44 9.56 16.92
C ASP A 38 -10.08 9.33 18.41
N ARG A 39 -9.25 8.32 18.69
CA ARG A 39 -8.74 8.03 20.05
C ARG A 39 -7.89 9.15 20.61
N VAL A 40 -7.06 9.80 19.79
CA VAL A 40 -6.29 10.97 20.20
C VAL A 40 -7.24 12.10 20.63
N ARG A 41 -8.29 12.37 19.86
CA ARG A 41 -9.29 13.41 20.23
C ARG A 41 -9.99 13.08 21.55
N GLU A 42 -10.33 11.82 21.79
CA GLU A 42 -10.90 11.37 23.08
C GLU A 42 -9.92 11.60 24.24
N LEU A 43 -8.64 11.27 24.06
CA LEU A 43 -7.61 11.48 25.08
C LEU A 43 -7.40 12.97 25.38
N MET A 44 -7.37 13.82 24.34
CA MET A 44 -7.27 15.27 24.50
C MET A 44 -8.46 15.83 25.28
N ALA A 45 -9.69 15.39 24.95
CA ALA A 45 -10.90 15.80 25.66
C ALA A 45 -10.90 15.36 27.13
N GLY A 46 -10.26 14.22 27.44
CA GLY A 46 -10.02 13.75 28.80
C GLY A 46 -8.91 14.48 29.56
N GLY A 47 -8.21 15.43 28.92
CA GLY A 47 -7.11 16.19 29.53
C GLY A 47 -5.80 15.39 29.67
N HIS A 48 -5.64 14.30 28.92
CA HIS A 48 -4.42 13.50 28.90
C HIS A 48 -3.32 14.16 28.06
N ASP A 49 -2.06 13.89 28.37
CA ASP A 49 -0.94 14.20 27.48
C ASP A 49 -0.98 13.29 26.24
N THR A 50 -1.25 13.87 25.08
CA THR A 50 -1.41 13.16 23.81
C THR A 50 -0.17 13.20 22.92
N CYS A 51 0.93 13.78 23.37
CA CYS A 51 2.11 14.03 22.54
C CYS A 51 2.67 12.74 21.90
N GLN A 52 2.66 11.62 22.62
CA GLN A 52 3.07 10.31 22.07
C GLN A 52 2.05 9.73 21.08
N ALA A 53 0.76 9.91 21.37
CA ALA A 53 -0.31 9.37 20.53
C ALA A 53 -0.39 10.11 19.19
N GLU A 54 -0.17 11.42 19.18
CA GLU A 54 -0.04 12.24 17.97
C GLU A 54 1.16 11.80 17.12
N ARG A 55 2.33 11.60 17.74
CA ARG A 55 3.52 11.07 17.04
C ARG A 55 3.27 9.71 16.39
N LEU A 56 2.50 8.84 17.05
CA LEU A 56 2.13 7.56 16.48
C LEU A 56 1.26 7.73 15.22
N VAL A 57 0.27 8.63 15.26
CA VAL A 57 -0.56 8.94 14.07
C VAL A 57 0.31 9.42 12.91
N ASP A 58 1.25 10.32 13.17
CA ASP A 58 2.14 10.84 12.13
C ASP A 58 3.06 9.76 11.55
N LEU A 59 3.60 8.87 12.39
CA LEU A 59 4.40 7.73 11.94
C LEU A 59 3.57 6.77 11.07
N LEU A 60 2.31 6.51 11.44
CA LEU A 60 1.41 5.67 10.66
C LEU A 60 1.10 6.29 9.30
N ARG A 61 0.87 7.61 9.23
CA ARG A 61 0.68 8.34 7.96
C ARG A 61 1.93 8.27 7.07
N GLN A 62 3.12 8.48 7.63
CA GLN A 62 4.39 8.35 6.89
C GLN A 62 4.58 6.93 6.35
N THR A 63 4.22 5.92 7.15
CA THR A 63 4.30 4.52 6.73
C THR A 63 3.35 4.23 5.56
N LEU A 64 2.13 4.78 5.59
CA LEU A 64 1.18 4.66 4.48
C LEU A 64 1.68 5.28 3.19
N VAL A 65 2.38 6.42 3.26
CA VAL A 65 3.02 7.02 2.08
C VAL A 65 4.01 6.05 1.44
N GLU A 66 4.81 5.33 2.24
CA GLU A 66 5.73 4.32 1.70
C GLU A 66 4.99 3.12 1.10
N TRP A 67 3.81 2.75 1.65
CA TRP A 67 2.98 1.70 1.06
C TRP A 67 2.40 2.12 -0.28
N GLU A 68 1.93 3.37 -0.41
CA GLU A 68 1.43 3.93 -1.68
C GLU A 68 2.54 4.02 -2.74
N ARG A 69 3.76 4.37 -2.33
CA ARG A 69 4.93 4.31 -3.22
C ARG A 69 5.23 2.89 -3.67
N HIS A 70 5.21 1.92 -2.75
CA HIS A 70 5.42 0.52 -3.09
C HIS A 70 4.33 0.00 -4.04
N ARG A 71 3.06 0.35 -3.81
CA ARG A 71 1.94 0.05 -4.72
C ARG A 71 2.22 0.57 -6.13
N THR A 72 2.72 1.79 -6.25
CA THR A 72 3.08 2.39 -7.55
C THR A 72 4.15 1.58 -8.29
N LEU A 73 5.14 1.03 -7.57
CA LEU A 73 6.16 0.15 -8.16
C LEU A 73 5.55 -1.16 -8.69
N ILE A 74 4.59 -1.74 -7.97
CA ILE A 74 3.84 -2.92 -8.42
C ILE A 74 3.07 -2.59 -9.71
N GLU A 75 2.37 -1.45 -9.77
CA GLU A 75 1.64 -1.02 -10.97
C GLU A 75 2.56 -0.86 -12.18
N GLN A 76 3.71 -0.22 -12.00
CA GLN A 76 4.72 -0.08 -13.05
C GLN A 76 5.22 -1.45 -13.54
N ARG A 77 5.41 -2.40 -12.61
CA ARG A 77 5.81 -3.77 -12.95
C ARG A 77 4.73 -4.53 -13.72
N VAL A 78 3.47 -4.40 -13.31
CA VAL A 78 2.31 -4.96 -14.02
C VAL A 78 2.25 -4.41 -15.45
N ALA A 79 2.35 -3.10 -15.62
CA ALA A 79 2.31 -2.45 -16.93
C ALA A 79 3.47 -2.92 -17.85
N PHE A 80 4.67 -3.07 -17.28
CA PHE A 80 5.82 -3.61 -18.00
C PHE A 80 5.57 -5.05 -18.47
N LEU A 81 5.14 -5.95 -17.57
CA LEU A 81 4.89 -7.35 -17.89
C LEU A 81 3.73 -7.53 -18.88
N GLN A 82 2.69 -6.67 -18.80
CA GLN A 82 1.60 -6.67 -19.78
C GLN A 82 2.10 -6.42 -21.20
N ARG A 83 3.02 -5.48 -21.39
CA ARG A 83 3.63 -5.20 -22.70
C ARG A 83 4.53 -6.33 -23.19
N GLU A 84 5.21 -7.03 -22.28
CA GLU A 84 6.03 -8.20 -22.65
C GLU A 84 5.18 -9.41 -23.06
N VAL A 85 4.01 -9.61 -22.43
CA VAL A 85 3.10 -10.73 -22.73
C VAL A 85 2.21 -10.41 -23.95
N ASN A 86 1.81 -9.15 -24.12
CA ASN A 86 0.97 -8.67 -25.23
C ASN A 86 1.61 -7.40 -25.85
N PRO A 87 2.58 -7.55 -26.76
CA PRO A 87 3.24 -6.41 -27.39
C PRO A 87 2.38 -5.67 -28.42
N GLU A 88 1.25 -6.24 -28.86
CA GLU A 88 0.35 -5.69 -29.88
C GLU A 88 -0.97 -5.11 -29.32
N ALA A 89 -1.16 -5.11 -28.00
CA ALA A 89 -2.41 -4.68 -27.34
C ALA A 89 -2.43 -3.18 -26.97
#